data_AF-S4P6P7-F1
#
_entry.id   AF-S4P6P7-F1
#
_cell.length_a   1.000
_cell.length_b   1.000
_cell.length_c   1.000
_cell.angle_alpha   90.00
_cell.angle_beta   90.00
_cell.angle_gamma   90.00
#
_symmetry.space_group_name_H-M   'P 1'
#
loop_
_entity.id
_entity.type
_entity.pdbx_description
1 polymer ?
#
loop_
_entity_poly.entity_id
_entity_poly.type
_entity_poly.pdbx_seq_one_letter_code
_entity_poly.pdbx_strand_id
1 'polypeptide(L)'
;MAEQLERVPARLRDVQRATVELRSKADELNTGLRQVKTQLLRTLARCQEPQCVQLQEKYQIGQLDTDIQYDKIPDVSELLHNVTQLVDGAAR
;
A
#
# COMPACT_ATOMS: atom_id res chain seq x y z
N MET A 1 16.26 20.80 -25.58
CA MET A 1 14.89 20.79 -25.03
C MET A 1 14.03 19.70 -25.67
N ALA A 2 14.02 19.52 -27.00
CA ALA A 2 13.29 18.42 -27.67
C ALA A 2 13.66 17.01 -27.15
N GLU A 3 14.94 16.68 -27.00
CA GLU A 3 15.39 15.36 -26.49
C GLU A 3 14.93 15.05 -25.04
N GLN A 4 14.62 16.08 -24.24
CA GLN A 4 14.09 15.88 -22.90
C GLN A 4 12.60 15.53 -22.95
N LEU A 5 11.83 16.14 -23.86
CA LEU A 5 10.41 15.80 -24.06
C LEU A 5 10.22 14.39 -24.61
N GLU A 6 11.09 13.92 -25.51
CA GLU A 6 11.03 12.54 -26.02
C GLU A 6 11.20 11.47 -24.93
N ARG A 7 11.86 11.81 -23.82
CA ARG A 7 12.06 10.91 -22.67
C ARG A 7 10.92 10.99 -21.66
N VAL A 8 10.04 11.99 -21.73
CA VAL A 8 8.92 12.17 -20.80
C VAL A 8 7.95 10.99 -20.84
N PRO A 9 7.51 10.47 -22.00
CA PRO A 9 6.61 9.31 -22.06
C PRO A 9 7.20 8.06 -21.40
N ALA A 10 8.49 7.80 -21.61
CA ALA A 10 9.18 6.68 -20.97
C ALA A 10 9.21 6.83 -19.45
N ARG A 11 9.55 8.03 -18.94
CA ARG A 11 9.53 8.31 -17.49
C ARG A 11 8.14 8.22 -16.88
N LEU A 12 7.09 8.65 -17.59
CA LEU A 12 5.71 8.54 -17.12
C LEU A 12 5.28 7.08 -16.99
N ARG A 13 5.69 6.21 -17.92
CA ARG A 13 5.48 4.75 -17.80
C ARG A 13 6.23 4.15 -16.62
N ASP A 14 7.44 4.63 -16.32
CA ASP A 14 8.19 4.19 -15.14
C ASP A 14 7.47 4.58 -13.85
N VAL A 15 6.99 5.82 -13.75
CA VAL A 15 6.21 6.30 -12.61
C VAL A 15 4.91 5.49 -12.47
N GLN A 16 4.23 5.17 -13.57
CA GLN A 16 3.03 4.34 -13.56
C GLN A 16 3.33 2.95 -12.98
N ARG A 17 4.39 2.28 -13.47
CA ARG A 17 4.79 0.96 -12.97
C ARG A 17 5.14 1.00 -11.48
N ALA A 18 5.93 1.99 -11.06
CA ALA A 18 6.33 2.15 -9.67
C ALA A 18 5.12 2.39 -8.74
N THR A 19 4.14 3.17 -9.19
CA THR A 19 2.92 3.43 -8.40
C THR A 19 2.07 2.16 -8.27
N VAL A 20 1.90 1.41 -9.35
CA VAL A 20 1.15 0.14 -9.33
C VAL A 20 1.82 -0.87 -8.39
N GLU A 21 3.14 -1.01 -8.48
CA GLU A 21 3.91 -1.90 -7.61
C GLU A 21 3.80 -1.48 -6.14
N LEU A 22 3.95 -0.18 -5.84
CA LEU A 22 3.82 0.34 -4.50
C LEU A 22 2.44 0.05 -3.91
N ARG A 23 1.36 0.24 -4.68
CA ARG A 23 -0.01 -0.09 -4.27
C ARG A 23 -0.17 -1.59 -3.97
N SER A 24 0.29 -2.44 -4.88
CA SER A 24 0.26 -3.90 -4.69
C SER A 24 0.99 -4.32 -3.40
N LYS A 25 2.16 -3.77 -3.14
CA LYS A 25 2.94 -4.07 -1.93
C LYS A 25 2.30 -3.53 -0.66
N ALA A 26 1.67 -2.37 -0.73
CA ALA A 26 0.95 -1.80 0.39
C ALA A 26 -0.30 -2.65 0.74
N ASP A 27 -1.01 -3.18 -0.26
CA ASP A 27 -2.13 -4.11 -0.08
C ASP A 27 -1.70 -5.47 0.50
N GLU A 28 -0.59 -6.03 0.00
CA GLU A 28 0.02 -7.26 0.55
C GLU A 28 0.38 -7.06 2.03
N LEU A 29 1.02 -5.93 2.37
CA LEU A 29 1.41 -5.59 3.73
C LEU A 29 0.19 -5.44 4.65
N ASN A 30 -0.84 -4.71 4.22
CA ASN A 30 -2.08 -4.52 4.98
C ASN A 30 -2.75 -5.87 5.28
N THR A 31 -2.83 -6.73 4.27
CA THR A 31 -3.40 -8.08 4.38
C THR A 31 -2.58 -8.94 5.35
N GLY A 32 -1.26 -8.93 5.25
CA GLY A 32 -0.37 -9.66 6.15
C GLY A 32 -0.51 -9.21 7.61
N LEU A 33 -0.59 -7.89 7.87
CA LEU A 33 -0.79 -7.35 9.21
C LEU A 33 -2.12 -7.79 9.83
N ARG A 34 -3.21 -7.76 9.06
CA ARG A 34 -4.52 -8.26 9.51
C ARG A 34 -4.50 -9.75 9.83
N GLN A 35 -3.79 -10.55 9.04
CA GLN A 35 -3.60 -11.98 9.30
C GLN A 35 -2.81 -12.22 10.59
N VAL A 36 -1.68 -11.53 10.78
CA VAL A 36 -0.86 -11.64 12.00
C VAL A 36 -1.67 -11.24 13.23
N LYS A 37 -2.41 -10.13 13.19
CA LYS A 37 -3.31 -9.70 14.28
C LYS A 37 -4.33 -10.80 14.60
N THR A 38 -5.00 -11.34 13.57
CA THR A 38 -6.00 -12.40 13.74
C THR A 38 -5.39 -13.64 14.38
N GLN A 39 -4.19 -14.03 13.93
CA GLN A 39 -3.50 -15.21 14.45
C GLN A 39 -3.03 -15.00 15.89
N LEU A 40 -2.50 -13.83 16.21
CA LEU A 40 -2.11 -13.46 17.57
C LEU A 40 -3.31 -13.51 18.52
N LEU A 41 -4.45 -12.93 18.12
CA LEU A 41 -5.69 -12.97 18.91
C LEU A 41 -6.18 -14.40 19.15
N ARG A 42 -6.16 -15.25 18.12
CA ARG A 42 -6.52 -16.68 18.27
C ARG A 42 -5.59 -17.43 19.21
N THR A 43 -4.28 -17.16 19.11
CA THR A 43 -3.28 -17.79 19.99
C THR A 43 -3.47 -17.35 21.44
N LEU A 44 -3.65 -16.05 21.69
CA LEU A 44 -3.88 -15.52 23.03
C LEU A 44 -5.19 -16.03 23.63
N ALA A 45 -6.28 -16.08 22.86
CA ALA A 45 -7.56 -16.60 23.32
C ALA A 45 -7.52 -18.10 23.72
N ARG A 46 -6.55 -18.87 23.20
CA ARG A 46 -6.35 -20.28 23.55
C ARG A 46 -5.31 -20.48 24.66
N CYS A 47 -4.55 -19.44 25.01
CA CYS A 47 -3.52 -19.50 26.02
C CYS A 47 -4.13 -19.22 27.40
N GLN A 48 -4.10 -20.22 28.29
CA GLN A 48 -4.62 -20.09 29.66
C GLN A 48 -3.54 -19.65 30.66
N GLU A 49 -2.31 -19.47 30.20
CA GLU A 49 -1.20 -19.06 31.05
C GLU A 49 -1.42 -17.62 31.56
N PRO A 50 -1.13 -17.34 32.85
CA PRO A 50 -1.35 -16.02 33.44
C PRO A 50 -0.68 -14.88 32.66
N GLN A 51 0.46 -15.16 32.03
CA GLN A 51 1.21 -14.21 31.22
C GLN A 51 0.46 -13.80 29.94
N CYS A 52 -0.29 -14.72 29.33
CA CYS A 52 -1.08 -14.45 28.14
C CYS A 52 -2.30 -13.59 28.44
N VAL A 53 -2.97 -13.85 29.58
CA VAL A 53 -4.08 -13.02 30.07
C VAL A 53 -3.60 -11.59 30.33
N GLN A 54 -2.46 -11.44 31.02
CA GLN A 54 -1.84 -10.13 31.25
C GLN A 54 -1.46 -9.41 29.95
N LEU A 55 -0.95 -10.13 28.95
CA LEU A 55 -0.62 -9.57 27.63
C LEU A 55 -1.87 -9.06 26.90
N GLN A 56 -2.96 -9.83 26.95
CA GLN A 56 -4.22 -9.49 26.31
C GLN A 56 -4.88 -8.26 26.96
N GLU A 57 -4.84 -8.18 28.29
CA GLU A 57 -5.36 -7.04 29.06
C GLU A 57 -4.49 -5.79 28.91
N LYS A 58 -3.16 -5.92 29.02
CA LYS A 58 -2.21 -4.80 29.00
C LYS A 58 -2.19 -4.06 27.66
N TYR A 59 -2.24 -4.79 26.55
CA TYR A 59 -2.11 -4.20 25.22
C TYR A 59 -3.44 -4.07 24.49
N GLN A 60 -4.56 -4.45 25.13
CA GLN A 60 -5.89 -4.45 24.54
C GLN A 60 -5.85 -4.96 23.10
N ILE A 61 -5.24 -6.12 22.87
CA ILE A 61 -4.84 -6.56 21.52
C ILE A 61 -6.04 -6.66 20.56
N GLY A 62 -7.26 -6.85 21.09
CA GLY A 62 -8.50 -6.79 20.32
C GLY A 62 -8.80 -5.40 19.74
N GLN A 63 -8.35 -4.34 20.41
CA GLN A 63 -8.50 -2.93 20.03
C GLN A 63 -7.30 -2.38 19.25
N LEU A 64 -6.23 -3.16 19.02
CA LEU A 64 -5.11 -2.74 18.17
C LEU A 64 -5.63 -2.53 16.75
N ASP A 65 -5.96 -1.29 16.41
CA ASP A 65 -6.43 -0.97 15.08
C ASP A 65 -5.25 -1.07 14.10
N THR A 66 -5.39 -1.95 13.11
CA THR A 66 -4.42 -2.10 12.02
C THR A 66 -4.98 -1.50 10.74
N ASP A 67 -5.84 -0.48 10.87
CA ASP A 67 -6.25 0.37 9.75
C ASP A 67 -5.10 1.32 9.37
N ILE A 68 -3.98 0.73 8.96
CA ILE A 68 -3.01 1.48 8.20
C ILE A 68 -3.62 1.66 6.81
N GLN A 69 -4.00 2.90 6.51
CA GLN A 69 -4.72 3.28 5.30
C GLN A 69 -3.78 3.30 4.08
N TYR A 70 -3.25 2.12 3.73
CA TYR A 70 -2.46 1.89 2.53
C TYR A 70 -3.30 2.01 1.24
N ASP A 71 -4.62 1.88 1.37
CA ASP A 71 -5.65 2.13 0.37
C ASP A 71 -5.74 3.62 -0.06
N LYS A 72 -5.11 4.53 0.70
CA LYS A 72 -5.06 5.96 0.36
C LYS A 72 -3.94 6.34 -0.62
N ILE A 73 -3.15 5.38 -1.11
CA ILE A 73 -2.17 5.68 -2.17
C ILE A 73 -2.98 6.07 -3.43
N PRO A 74 -2.88 7.33 -3.89
CA PRO A 74 -3.71 7.82 -4.98
C PRO A 74 -3.40 7.08 -6.27
N ASP A 75 -4.44 6.73 -7.01
CA ASP A 75 -4.29 6.20 -8.35
C ASP A 75 -3.90 7.34 -9.30
N VAL A 76 -2.62 7.40 -9.65
CA VAL A 76 -2.12 8.39 -10.61
C VAL A 76 -2.17 7.89 -12.06
N SER A 77 -2.73 6.71 -12.33
CA SER A 77 -2.73 6.12 -13.68
C SER A 77 -3.45 7.01 -14.69
N GLU A 78 -4.59 7.59 -14.31
CA GLU A 78 -5.36 8.49 -15.17
C GLU A 78 -4.61 9.80 -15.43
N LEU A 79 -4.01 10.39 -14.39
CA LEU A 79 -3.19 11.60 -14.51
C LEU A 79 -2.00 11.35 -15.45
N LEU A 80 -1.29 10.23 -15.27
CA LEU A 80 -0.16 9.86 -16.11
C LEU A 80 -0.59 9.58 -17.55
N HIS A 81 -1.76 8.96 -17.76
CA HIS A 81 -2.33 8.76 -19.08
C HIS A 81 -2.60 10.10 -19.79
N ASN A 82 -3.26 11.04 -19.10
CA ASN A 82 -3.59 12.35 -19.64
C ASN A 82 -2.34 13.17 -19.98
N VAL A 83 -1.32 13.14 -19.10
CA VAL A 83 -0.03 13.80 -19.38
C VAL A 83 0.69 13.15 -20.56
N THR A 84 0.64 11.82 -20.68
CA THR A 84 1.24 11.11 -21.82
C THR A 84 0.57 11.53 -23.13
N GLN A 85 -0.76 11.58 -23.18
CA GLN A 85 -1.49 12.03 -24.38
C GLN A 85 -1.18 13.49 -24.75
N LEU A 86 -1.03 14.37 -23.76
CA LEU A 86 -0.68 15.78 -24.00
C LEU A 86 0.74 15.92 -24.58
N VAL A 87 1.70 15.15 -24.07
CA VAL A 87 3.08 15.18 -24.56
C VAL A 87 3.19 14.58 -25.96
N ASP A 88 2.53 13.46 -26.22
CA ASP A 88 2.52 12.80 -27.53
C ASP A 88 1.74 13.62 -28.58
N GLY A 89 0.70 14.35 -28.17
CA GLY A 89 -0.08 15.24 -29.02
C GLY A 89 0.63 16.57 -29.32
N ALA A 90 1.45 17.08 -28.41
CA ALA A 90 2.25 18.29 -28.60
C ALA A 90 3.55 18.06 -29.40
N ALA A 91 3.95 16.81 -29.60
CA ALA A 91 5.09 16.42 -30.42
C ALA A 91 4.75 16.24 -31.93
N ARG A 92 3.50 16.49 -32.33
CA ARG A 92 3.04 16.60 -33.72
C ARG A 92 2.88 18.06 -34.12
#